data_AF-A0A7V3J2D7-F1
#
_entry.id   AF-A0A7V3J2D7-F1
#
_cell.length_a   1.000
_cell.length_b   1.000
_cell.length_c   1.000
_cell.angle_alpha   90.00
_cell.angle_beta   90.00
_cell.angle_gamma   90.00
#
_symmetry.space_group_name_H-M   'P 1'
#
loop_
_entity.id
_entity.type
_entity.pdbx_description
1 polymer ?
#
loop_
_entity_poly.entity_id
_entity_poly.type
_entity_poly.pdbx_seq_one_letter_code
_entity_poly.pdbx_strand_id
1 'polypeptide(L)'
;MQPRILLAGLTGAGMIATTLMQAATALADSSGANGADAFSIDSTIFNPYYISSSGAEIQGYAPVAQIDIASPLWQLGKSLGQHFDVHSASGTSVGSIESGETTVANLLGMSDSGFTVTTATAASGDTGAQAAELPAVGTVYDVFHLGHGVANVYTATPGADGTVTDTLMTPLGDINLSPLVSGIDAAEPLQPADAFTALAGHTSAGNSDAFAIGTLTFDPFTVTSSGTEVPGFAPVYQLIGAPPVLNVGDVGVGSYYFGALPLVTQSFDVYNGTSASAVDIGTISSNEYVTVFLGMTSVGFLVTGSTAASADTGAQAAELPAVGTVYDVFNLGHGIENVYTATPGADGTVTDTLMTPLGNIDLSALFSGIDAATLDPGAAFDVGSATASAIDPASFLAL
;
A
#
# COMPACT_ATOMS: atom_id res chain seq x y z
N MET A 1 32.76 2.84 11.25
CA MET A 1 32.33 4.16 10.73
C MET A 1 31.31 4.72 11.70
N GLN A 2 31.41 5.98 12.12
CA GLN A 2 30.39 6.63 12.96
C GLN A 2 29.46 7.44 12.05
N PRO A 3 28.15 7.19 12.02
CA PRO A 3 27.22 8.05 11.31
C PRO A 3 27.15 9.41 12.02
N ARG A 4 27.29 10.50 11.26
CA ARG A 4 27.12 11.87 11.73
C ARG A 4 25.88 12.45 11.06
N ILE A 5 24.88 12.79 11.87
CA ILE A 5 23.68 13.51 11.44
C ILE A 5 24.10 14.89 10.92
N LEU A 6 23.93 15.13 9.63
CA LEU A 6 24.11 16.46 9.02
C LEU A 6 22.75 17.18 8.97
N LEU A 7 22.67 18.31 9.65
CA LEU A 7 21.49 19.18 9.63
C LEU A 7 21.51 20.01 8.33
N ALA A 8 20.74 19.60 7.31
CA ALA A 8 20.62 20.35 6.05
C ALA A 8 19.87 21.68 6.24
N GLY A 9 20.32 22.72 5.52
CA GLY A 9 20.02 24.13 5.77
C GLY A 9 18.56 24.56 5.54
N LEU A 10 18.08 25.44 6.42
CA LEU A 10 16.79 26.11 6.31
C LEU A 10 16.75 27.11 5.14
N THR A 11 15.99 26.79 4.09
CA THR A 11 15.38 27.82 3.23
C THR A 11 13.94 27.47 2.86
N GLY A 12 12.99 28.22 3.44
CA GLY A 12 11.76 28.66 2.77
C GLY A 12 10.52 27.76 2.74
N ALA A 13 10.63 26.44 2.82
CA ALA A 13 9.46 25.55 2.98
C ALA A 13 9.37 25.14 4.46
N GLY A 14 8.17 25.23 5.06
CA GLY A 14 7.94 25.12 6.50
C GLY A 14 8.63 23.92 7.18
N MET A 15 8.81 24.01 8.50
CA MET A 15 9.53 23.05 9.36
C MET A 15 9.16 21.55 9.18
N ILE A 16 8.08 21.27 8.47
CA ILE A 16 7.53 19.95 8.13
C ILE A 16 8.33 19.28 6.99
N ALA A 17 8.74 20.04 5.95
CA ALA A 17 9.57 19.48 4.88
C ALA A 17 11.01 19.17 5.35
N THR A 18 11.51 19.97 6.30
CA THR A 18 12.89 19.89 6.84
C THR A 18 13.08 18.73 7.81
N THR A 19 12.02 18.24 8.45
CA THR A 19 12.07 17.07 9.35
C THR A 19 11.94 15.76 8.57
N LEU A 20 11.18 15.77 7.48
CA LEU A 20 11.03 14.62 6.60
C LEU A 20 12.32 14.32 5.81
N MET A 21 13.02 15.36 5.34
CA MET A 21 14.34 15.21 4.68
C MET A 21 15.48 14.82 5.64
N GLN A 22 15.31 14.97 6.96
CA GLN A 22 16.33 14.52 7.93
C GLN A 22 16.45 13.00 7.99
N ALA A 23 15.41 12.24 7.63
CA ALA A 23 15.46 10.79 7.53
C ALA A 23 16.51 10.34 6.50
N ALA A 24 16.54 10.96 5.33
CA ALA A 24 17.52 10.66 4.29
C ALA A 24 18.98 10.99 4.70
N THR A 25 19.19 11.94 5.61
CA THR A 25 20.54 12.37 6.03
C THR A 25 21.25 11.44 7.03
N ALA A 26 20.56 10.44 7.63
CA ALA A 26 21.19 9.52 8.57
C ALA A 26 22.07 8.45 7.91
N LEU A 27 21.92 8.24 6.60
CA LEU A 27 22.71 7.33 5.76
C LEU A 27 23.79 8.05 4.93
N ALA A 28 23.96 9.36 5.11
CA ALA A 28 24.94 10.11 4.34
C ALA A 28 26.38 9.68 4.71
N ASP A 29 27.10 9.10 3.76
CA ASP A 29 28.52 8.81 3.94
C ASP A 29 29.31 10.12 3.89
N SER A 30 30.13 10.33 4.92
CA SER A 30 30.86 11.57 5.10
C SER A 30 31.89 11.76 4.00
N SER A 31 31.70 12.81 3.20
CA SER A 31 32.71 13.47 2.36
C SER A 31 33.42 12.59 1.32
N GLY A 32 32.76 12.40 0.18
CA GLY A 32 33.35 11.97 -1.09
C GLY A 32 32.90 12.90 -2.23
N ALA A 33 33.41 12.68 -3.45
CA ALA A 33 33.16 13.49 -4.66
C ALA A 33 31.69 13.52 -5.16
N ASN A 34 30.74 13.09 -4.32
CA ASN A 34 29.40 12.67 -4.71
C ASN A 34 28.30 13.57 -4.09
N GLY A 35 28.60 14.82 -3.70
CA GLY A 35 27.62 15.73 -3.10
C GLY A 35 27.42 15.56 -1.59
N ALA A 36 26.85 16.57 -0.93
CA ALA A 36 26.65 16.57 0.54
C ALA A 36 25.43 15.75 0.99
N ASP A 37 24.54 15.43 0.05
CA ASP A 37 23.25 14.79 0.29
C ASP A 37 23.23 13.33 -0.20
N ALA A 38 24.38 12.81 -0.65
CA ALA A 38 24.51 11.43 -1.10
C ALA A 38 24.49 10.43 0.05
N PHE A 39 23.94 9.27 -0.23
CA PHE A 39 23.80 8.15 0.70
C PHE A 39 24.14 6.84 0.02
N SER A 40 24.39 5.80 0.81
CA SER A 40 24.63 4.45 0.32
C SER A 40 23.58 3.49 0.82
N ILE A 41 23.09 2.62 -0.06
CA ILE A 41 22.38 1.40 0.30
C ILE A 41 23.20 0.25 -0.28
N ASP A 42 23.56 -0.72 0.56
CA ASP A 42 24.52 -1.77 0.26
C ASP A 42 25.84 -1.22 -0.34
N SER A 43 26.21 -1.66 -1.54
CA SER A 43 27.40 -1.23 -2.26
C SER A 43 27.14 -0.10 -3.26
N THR A 44 25.94 0.47 -3.28
CA THR A 44 25.51 1.46 -4.27
C THR A 44 25.38 2.82 -3.61
N ILE A 45 25.97 3.84 -4.22
CA ILE A 45 25.93 5.22 -3.74
C ILE A 45 24.99 6.02 -4.64
N PHE A 46 24.03 6.70 -4.04
CA PHE A 46 23.05 7.55 -4.70
C PHE A 46 23.34 9.01 -4.37
N ASN A 47 23.53 9.83 -5.40
CA ASN A 47 23.61 11.28 -5.24
C ASN A 47 22.33 11.94 -5.80
N PRO A 48 21.43 12.44 -4.94
CA PRO A 48 20.15 12.97 -5.38
C PRO A 48 20.29 14.35 -6.03
N TYR A 49 19.54 14.57 -7.11
CA TYR A 49 19.27 15.88 -7.68
C TYR A 49 17.87 15.94 -8.29
N TYR A 50 17.33 17.14 -8.45
CA TYR A 50 16.04 17.34 -9.10
C TYR A 50 16.11 18.44 -10.16
N ILE A 51 15.22 18.36 -11.14
CA ILE A 51 15.08 19.38 -12.18
C ILE A 51 14.06 20.42 -11.70
N SER A 52 14.51 21.66 -11.56
CA SER A 52 13.64 22.78 -11.17
C SER A 52 12.61 23.10 -12.25
N SER A 53 11.61 23.91 -11.91
CA SER A 53 10.63 24.42 -12.90
C SER A 53 11.26 25.25 -14.03
N SER A 54 12.50 25.73 -13.86
CA SER A 54 13.27 26.40 -14.92
C SER A 54 14.12 25.44 -15.76
N GLY A 55 14.06 24.13 -15.51
CA GLY A 55 14.87 23.12 -16.18
C GLY A 55 16.30 23.02 -15.66
N ALA A 56 16.61 23.59 -14.50
CA ALA A 56 17.95 23.55 -13.93
C ALA A 56 18.10 22.37 -12.96
N GLU A 57 19.21 21.65 -13.03
CA GLU A 57 19.58 20.66 -12.01
C GLU A 57 19.92 21.35 -10.69
N ILE A 58 19.25 20.92 -9.62
CA ILE A 58 19.50 21.36 -8.26
C ILE A 58 19.88 20.13 -7.44
N GLN A 59 21.03 20.20 -6.78
CA GLN A 59 21.50 19.13 -5.89
C GLN A 59 20.57 18.97 -4.68
N GLY A 60 20.36 17.73 -4.26
CA GLY A 60 19.49 17.36 -3.16
C GLY A 60 18.14 16.80 -3.61
N TYR A 61 17.20 16.77 -2.68
CA TYR A 61 15.91 16.11 -2.87
C TYR A 61 14.85 17.05 -3.46
N ALA A 62 14.00 16.48 -4.31
CA ALA A 62 12.82 17.14 -4.84
C ALA A 62 11.84 17.51 -3.72
N PRO A 63 11.15 18.66 -3.82
CA PRO A 63 10.10 19.02 -2.86
C PRO A 63 8.99 17.97 -2.81
N VAL A 64 8.58 17.62 -1.59
CA VAL A 64 7.50 16.65 -1.32
C VAL A 64 6.19 17.39 -1.10
N ALA A 65 5.15 16.98 -1.81
CA ALA A 65 3.78 17.41 -1.58
C ALA A 65 3.14 16.54 -0.50
N GLN A 66 2.48 17.18 0.47
CA GLN A 66 1.70 16.47 1.48
C GLN A 66 0.44 15.87 0.84
N ILE A 67 0.19 14.60 1.12
CA ILE A 67 -1.00 13.86 0.68
C ILE A 67 -2.06 13.94 1.78
N ASP A 68 -1.70 13.49 2.98
CA ASP A 68 -2.63 13.43 4.10
C ASP A 68 -1.89 13.50 5.45
N ILE A 69 -2.63 13.86 6.49
CA ILE A 69 -2.14 14.20 7.82
C ILE A 69 -3.19 13.94 8.88
N ALA A 70 -2.87 13.03 9.80
CA ALA A 70 -3.55 12.91 11.07
C ALA A 70 -2.51 13.06 12.19
N SER A 71 -2.00 14.27 12.39
CA SER A 71 -0.97 14.52 13.41
C SER A 71 -1.52 14.29 14.83
N PRO A 72 -0.73 13.67 15.74
CA PRO A 72 0.66 13.21 15.56
C PRO A 72 0.79 11.77 15.07
N LEU A 73 -0.32 11.11 14.70
CA LEU A 73 -0.35 9.69 14.37
C LEU A 73 0.33 9.39 13.04
N TRP A 74 0.03 10.17 12.01
CA TRP A 74 0.68 9.97 10.72
C TRP A 74 0.72 11.22 9.83
N GLN A 75 1.68 11.23 8.92
CA GLN A 75 1.81 12.19 7.82
C GLN A 75 2.31 11.45 6.58
N LEU A 76 1.68 11.66 5.43
CA LEU A 76 2.11 11.07 4.16
C LEU A 76 2.42 12.18 3.17
N GLY A 77 3.49 11.99 2.40
CA GLY A 77 3.88 12.86 1.31
C GLY A 77 4.46 12.10 0.13
N LYS A 78 4.43 12.74 -1.03
CA LYS A 78 5.09 12.24 -2.23
C LYS A 78 5.74 13.34 -3.07
N SER A 79 6.79 13.00 -3.81
CA SER A 79 7.32 13.81 -4.91
C SER A 79 6.99 13.15 -6.26
N LEU A 80 6.90 13.96 -7.32
CA LEU A 80 6.57 13.49 -8.69
C LEU A 80 7.82 13.13 -9.52
N GLY A 81 8.88 12.71 -8.84
CA GLY A 81 10.12 12.25 -9.47
C GLY A 81 11.36 12.79 -8.79
N GLN A 82 12.38 11.94 -8.69
CA GLN A 82 13.70 12.23 -8.14
C GLN A 82 14.73 11.63 -9.08
N HIS A 83 15.83 12.34 -9.33
CA HIS A 83 16.96 11.80 -10.08
C HIS A 83 18.08 11.46 -9.11
N PHE A 84 18.86 10.44 -9.47
CA PHE A 84 20.07 10.08 -8.75
C PHE A 84 21.21 9.79 -9.71
N ASP A 85 22.36 10.40 -9.48
CA ASP A 85 23.61 9.88 -10.04
C ASP A 85 24.04 8.68 -9.21
N VAL A 86 24.26 7.55 -9.88
CA VAL A 86 24.61 6.28 -9.24
C VAL A 86 26.11 6.07 -9.36
N HIS A 87 26.72 5.69 -8.24
CA HIS A 87 28.12 5.35 -8.16
C HIS A 87 28.31 3.99 -7.50
N SER A 88 29.33 3.25 -7.93
CA SER A 88 29.75 2.02 -7.28
C SER A 88 30.36 2.29 -5.90
N ALA A 89 30.58 1.24 -5.11
CA ALA A 89 31.23 1.33 -3.80
C ALA A 89 32.62 1.99 -3.82
N SER A 90 33.31 1.99 -4.97
CA SER A 90 34.59 2.69 -5.13
C SER A 90 34.44 4.18 -5.49
N GLY A 91 33.21 4.69 -5.56
CA GLY A 91 32.88 6.06 -5.97
C GLY A 91 32.98 6.30 -7.47
N THR A 92 32.97 5.25 -8.30
CA THR A 92 32.98 5.39 -9.76
C THR A 92 31.56 5.58 -10.25
N SER A 93 31.29 6.60 -11.07
CA SER A 93 29.96 6.78 -11.67
C SER A 93 29.64 5.60 -12.59
N VAL A 94 28.46 5.01 -12.40
CA VAL A 94 27.92 3.88 -13.19
C VAL A 94 26.71 4.29 -14.01
N GLY A 95 26.23 5.53 -13.85
CA GLY A 95 25.12 6.09 -14.61
C GLY A 95 24.19 6.91 -13.72
N SER A 96 22.94 6.99 -14.15
CA SER A 96 21.87 7.66 -13.41
C SER A 96 20.59 6.83 -13.42
N ILE A 97 19.76 7.07 -12.41
CA ILE A 97 18.40 6.53 -12.33
C ILE A 97 17.40 7.65 -12.11
N GLU A 98 16.16 7.38 -12.47
CA GLU A 98 15.01 8.20 -12.09
C GLU A 98 14.09 7.35 -11.21
N SER A 99 13.52 7.96 -10.19
CA SER A 99 12.34 7.43 -9.51
C SER A 99 11.08 8.04 -10.11
N GLY A 100 10.01 7.24 -10.15
CA GLY A 100 8.69 7.73 -10.54
C GLY A 100 8.10 8.60 -9.44
N GLU A 101 7.94 8.02 -8.27
CA GLU A 101 7.46 8.70 -7.07
C GLU A 101 8.43 8.38 -5.92
N THR A 102 8.75 9.39 -5.11
CA THR A 102 9.43 9.19 -3.82
C THR A 102 8.39 9.35 -2.74
N THR A 103 8.17 8.29 -1.97
CA THR A 103 7.22 8.25 -0.86
C THR A 103 7.94 8.62 0.41
N VAL A 104 7.23 9.39 1.25
CA VAL A 104 7.78 9.77 2.53
C VAL A 104 6.66 9.75 3.56
N ALA A 105 6.85 8.99 4.62
CA ALA A 105 5.87 8.86 5.69
C ALA A 105 6.45 9.29 7.03
N ASN A 106 5.58 9.77 7.91
CA ASN A 106 5.81 9.75 9.34
C ASN A 106 4.72 8.89 9.96
N LEU A 107 5.09 7.83 10.67
CA LEU A 107 4.18 6.94 11.38
C LEU A 107 4.55 6.94 12.86
N LEU A 108 3.66 7.48 13.69
CA LEU A 108 3.83 7.54 15.15
C LEU A 108 5.15 8.22 15.58
N GLY A 109 5.66 9.17 14.78
CA GLY A 109 6.93 9.85 15.01
C GLY A 109 8.15 9.17 14.39
N MET A 110 8.02 7.96 13.84
CA MET A 110 9.03 7.29 13.02
C MET A 110 8.95 7.79 11.59
N SER A 111 10.09 8.01 10.93
CA SER A 111 10.12 8.57 9.57
C SER A 111 10.53 7.52 8.57
N ASP A 112 9.88 7.53 7.42
CA ASP A 112 10.08 6.60 6.33
C ASP A 112 10.45 7.35 5.05
N SER A 113 11.26 6.76 4.19
CA SER A 113 11.57 7.30 2.87
C SER A 113 11.88 6.19 1.90
N GLY A 114 11.10 6.12 0.82
CA GLY A 114 11.25 5.08 -0.20
C GLY A 114 11.15 5.63 -1.62
N PHE A 115 11.68 4.87 -2.57
CA PHE A 115 11.55 5.16 -3.99
C PHE A 115 11.64 3.89 -4.84
N THR A 116 10.98 3.93 -5.99
CA THR A 116 11.05 2.86 -7.00
C THR A 116 11.78 3.36 -8.24
N VAL A 117 12.74 2.59 -8.73
CA VAL A 117 13.48 2.89 -9.96
C VAL A 117 12.55 2.75 -11.16
N THR A 118 12.32 3.82 -11.91
CA THR A 118 11.49 3.79 -13.13
C THR A 118 12.32 3.80 -14.40
N THR A 119 13.48 4.44 -14.36
CA THR A 119 14.44 4.43 -15.47
C THR A 119 15.86 4.27 -14.95
N ALA A 120 16.70 3.63 -15.76
CA ALA A 120 18.13 3.46 -15.48
C ALA A 120 18.91 3.72 -16.77
N THR A 121 19.90 4.60 -16.70
CA THR A 121 20.73 5.02 -17.83
C THR A 121 22.19 4.83 -17.48
N ALA A 122 22.85 3.86 -18.14
CA ALA A 122 24.28 3.61 -17.97
C ALA A 122 25.15 4.79 -18.40
N ALA A 123 26.29 4.98 -17.74
CA ALA A 123 27.22 6.03 -18.14
C ALA A 123 27.81 5.74 -19.53
N SER A 124 28.13 6.79 -20.27
CA SER A 124 28.67 6.63 -21.62
C SER A 124 30.06 5.98 -21.58
N GLY A 125 30.20 4.85 -22.28
CA GLY A 125 31.47 4.12 -22.36
C GLY A 125 31.61 2.98 -21.36
N ASP A 126 30.58 2.72 -20.54
CA ASP A 126 30.54 1.58 -19.64
C ASP A 126 30.53 0.25 -20.40
N THR A 127 31.23 -0.73 -19.85
CA THR A 127 31.11 -2.12 -20.27
C THR A 127 29.78 -2.70 -19.78
N GLY A 128 29.29 -3.77 -20.42
CA GLY A 128 28.06 -4.44 -19.97
C GLY A 128 28.10 -4.92 -18.51
N ALA A 129 29.30 -5.17 -17.95
CA ALA A 129 29.47 -5.53 -16.54
C ALA A 129 29.30 -4.32 -15.61
N GLN A 130 29.75 -3.12 -16.01
CA GLN A 130 29.58 -1.89 -15.25
C GLN A 130 28.14 -1.38 -15.33
N ALA A 131 27.51 -1.47 -16.50
CA ALA A 131 26.10 -1.16 -16.65
C ALA A 131 25.19 -2.09 -15.81
N ALA A 132 25.65 -3.31 -15.51
CA ALA A 132 24.93 -4.25 -14.63
C ALA A 132 25.05 -3.89 -13.14
N GLU A 133 25.88 -2.91 -12.76
CA GLU A 133 25.93 -2.37 -11.40
C GLU A 133 24.80 -1.36 -11.14
N LEU A 134 24.10 -0.90 -12.19
CA LEU A 134 22.91 -0.07 -12.00
C LEU A 134 21.77 -0.89 -11.40
N PRO A 135 20.99 -0.30 -10.49
CA PRO A 135 19.73 -0.88 -10.03
C PRO A 135 18.81 -1.23 -11.21
N ALA A 136 18.16 -2.39 -11.13
CA ALA A 136 17.17 -2.79 -12.13
C ALA A 136 15.94 -1.87 -12.07
N VAL A 137 15.31 -1.61 -13.21
CA VAL A 137 14.01 -0.92 -13.25
C VAL A 137 12.96 -1.74 -12.49
N GLY A 138 12.19 -1.06 -11.65
CA GLY A 138 11.22 -1.60 -10.70
C GLY A 138 11.81 -1.91 -9.32
N THR A 139 13.13 -1.78 -9.11
CA THR A 139 13.72 -1.97 -7.78
C THR A 139 13.17 -0.94 -6.81
N VAL A 140 12.72 -1.40 -5.64
CA VAL A 140 12.25 -0.58 -4.53
C VAL A 140 13.36 -0.48 -3.50
N TYR A 141 13.65 0.74 -3.07
CA TYR A 141 14.50 1.03 -1.92
C TYR A 141 13.67 1.75 -0.87
N ASP A 142 13.78 1.33 0.38
CA ASP A 142 13.06 1.94 1.49
C ASP A 142 13.92 2.01 2.75
N VAL A 143 13.76 3.10 3.51
CA VAL A 143 14.47 3.33 4.76
C VAL A 143 13.52 3.84 5.84
N PHE A 144 13.10 2.92 6.70
CA PHE A 144 12.26 3.21 7.85
C PHE A 144 13.09 3.48 9.11
N HIS A 145 13.08 4.72 9.60
CA HIS A 145 13.80 5.14 10.80
C HIS A 145 12.95 4.96 12.06
N LEU A 146 13.35 4.01 12.89
CA LEU A 146 12.75 3.74 14.20
C LEU A 146 13.22 4.73 15.28
N GLY A 147 14.20 5.59 14.95
CA GLY A 147 14.79 6.57 15.86
C GLY A 147 16.01 6.03 16.61
N HIS A 148 16.69 6.90 17.35
CA HIS A 148 17.87 6.57 18.18
C HIS A 148 19.04 5.88 17.42
N GLY A 149 19.18 6.16 16.12
CA GLY A 149 20.21 5.54 15.27
C GLY A 149 19.88 4.11 14.85
N VAL A 150 18.62 3.71 14.97
CA VAL A 150 18.10 2.45 14.44
C VAL A 150 17.28 2.76 13.18
N ALA A 151 17.57 2.04 12.11
CA ALA A 151 16.85 2.12 10.84
C ALA A 151 16.68 0.73 10.25
N ASN A 152 15.57 0.51 9.58
CA ASN A 152 15.31 -0.66 8.76
C ASN A 152 15.56 -0.24 7.31
N VAL A 153 16.43 -0.96 6.61
CA VAL A 153 16.74 -0.72 5.21
C VAL A 153 16.25 -1.91 4.42
N TYR A 154 15.24 -1.66 3.60
CA TYR A 154 14.58 -2.64 2.77
C TYR A 154 14.92 -2.39 1.31
N THR A 155 15.16 -3.46 0.56
CA THR A 155 15.36 -3.41 -0.88
C THR A 155 14.70 -4.62 -1.52
N ALA A 156 13.94 -4.38 -2.59
CA ALA A 156 13.30 -5.43 -3.36
C ALA A 156 13.57 -5.21 -4.85
N THR A 157 14.10 -6.23 -5.53
CA THR A 157 14.36 -6.18 -6.97
C THR A 157 13.32 -7.04 -7.70
N PRO A 158 12.69 -6.55 -8.77
CA PRO A 158 11.61 -7.29 -9.44
C PRO A 158 12.13 -8.48 -10.27
N GLY A 159 11.22 -9.38 -10.63
CA GLY A 159 11.46 -10.45 -11.61
C GLY A 159 11.70 -11.83 -11.02
N ALA A 160 11.83 -12.83 -11.89
CA ALA A 160 11.92 -14.25 -11.48
C ALA A 160 13.14 -14.60 -10.63
N ASP A 161 14.23 -13.83 -10.78
CA ASP A 161 15.45 -13.91 -9.96
C ASP A 161 15.53 -12.72 -8.97
N GLY A 162 14.39 -12.06 -8.72
CA GLY A 162 14.25 -10.98 -7.77
C GLY A 162 14.67 -11.39 -6.36
N THR A 163 15.16 -10.43 -5.60
CA THR A 163 15.60 -10.62 -4.22
C THR A 163 15.00 -9.56 -3.34
N VAL A 164 14.54 -9.98 -2.17
CA VAL A 164 14.12 -9.09 -1.09
C VAL A 164 15.19 -9.16 -0.01
N THR A 165 15.78 -8.01 0.31
CA THR A 165 16.71 -7.84 1.42
C THR A 165 16.13 -6.87 2.42
N ASP A 166 16.28 -7.22 3.69
CA ASP A 166 15.86 -6.37 4.80
C ASP A 166 16.94 -6.43 5.89
N THR A 167 17.46 -5.26 6.25
CA THR A 167 18.50 -5.11 7.26
C THR A 167 18.09 -4.10 8.31
N LEU A 168 17.99 -4.54 9.56
CA LEU A 168 17.89 -3.64 10.70
C LEU A 168 19.29 -3.15 11.07
N MET A 169 19.60 -1.92 10.70
CA MET A 169 20.80 -1.22 11.10
C MET A 169 20.66 -0.72 12.53
N THR A 170 21.63 -1.05 13.39
CA THR A 170 21.67 -0.57 14.76
C THR A 170 23.04 -0.02 15.11
N PRO A 171 23.17 0.82 16.15
CA PRO A 171 24.49 1.27 16.62
C PRO A 171 25.41 0.14 17.09
N LEU A 172 24.88 -1.06 17.33
CA LEU A 172 25.61 -2.24 17.79
C LEU A 172 26.00 -3.19 16.64
N GLY A 173 25.57 -2.90 15.41
CA GLY A 173 25.75 -3.73 14.23
C GLY A 173 24.44 -4.02 13.52
N ASP A 174 24.58 -4.56 12.31
CA ASP A 174 23.45 -4.82 11.41
C ASP A 174 22.89 -6.21 11.61
N ILE A 175 21.56 -6.33 11.57
CA ILE A 175 20.82 -7.58 11.73
C ILE A 175 20.07 -7.85 10.43
N ASN A 176 20.37 -8.99 9.80
CA ASN A 176 19.66 -9.42 8.59
C ASN A 176 18.26 -9.95 8.95
N LEU A 177 17.23 -9.24 8.50
CA LEU A 177 15.82 -9.57 8.64
C LEU A 177 15.21 -10.17 7.36
N SER A 178 15.95 -10.21 6.25
CA SER A 178 15.49 -10.76 4.95
C SER A 178 14.74 -12.10 5.05
N PRO A 179 15.16 -13.09 5.90
CA PRO A 179 14.41 -14.34 6.04
C PRO A 179 13.00 -14.19 6.62
N LEU A 180 12.68 -13.07 7.28
CA LEU A 180 11.37 -12.77 7.86
C LEU A 180 10.42 -12.14 6.84
N VAL A 181 10.95 -11.51 5.79
CA VAL A 181 10.18 -10.69 4.86
C VAL A 181 10.35 -11.10 3.40
N SER A 182 10.97 -12.25 3.14
CA SER A 182 11.19 -12.75 1.77
C SER A 182 9.92 -13.00 0.96
N GLY A 183 8.75 -13.03 1.61
CA GLY A 183 7.44 -13.11 0.96
C GLY A 183 6.77 -11.75 0.73
N ILE A 184 7.38 -10.65 1.17
CA ILE A 184 6.90 -9.28 0.98
C ILE A 184 7.82 -8.65 -0.05
N ASP A 185 7.44 -8.72 -1.33
CA ASP A 185 8.17 -8.11 -2.43
C ASP A 185 7.42 -6.87 -2.91
N ALA A 186 7.89 -5.69 -2.49
CA ALA A 186 7.29 -4.42 -2.89
C ALA A 186 7.58 -4.03 -4.35
N ALA A 187 8.52 -4.72 -5.02
CA ALA A 187 8.81 -4.48 -6.44
C ALA A 187 7.80 -5.18 -7.36
N GLU A 188 7.07 -6.17 -6.84
CA GLU A 188 5.97 -6.81 -7.54
C GLU A 188 4.64 -6.10 -7.22
N PRO A 189 3.63 -6.18 -8.13
CA PRO A 189 2.29 -5.70 -7.84
C PRO A 189 1.75 -6.36 -6.56
N LEU A 190 1.00 -5.60 -5.78
CA LEU A 190 0.22 -6.14 -4.69
C LEU A 190 -0.81 -7.14 -5.25
N GLN A 191 -1.03 -8.21 -4.51
CA GLN A 191 -1.86 -9.33 -4.89
C GLN A 191 -3.18 -9.27 -4.10
N PRO A 192 -4.27 -8.71 -4.65
CA PRO A 192 -5.51 -8.58 -3.88
C PRO A 192 -6.10 -9.94 -3.50
N ALA A 193 -5.87 -10.96 -4.33
CA ALA A 193 -6.25 -12.34 -4.07
C ALA A 193 -5.76 -12.85 -2.70
N ASP A 194 -4.62 -12.36 -2.20
CA ASP A 194 -4.04 -12.79 -0.92
C ASP A 194 -4.99 -12.52 0.26
N ALA A 195 -5.76 -11.42 0.24
CA ALA A 195 -6.74 -11.12 1.28
C ALA A 195 -7.89 -12.14 1.34
N PHE A 196 -8.20 -12.78 0.22
CA PHE A 196 -9.34 -13.70 0.10
C PHE A 196 -8.93 -15.17 0.24
N THR A 197 -7.67 -15.47 0.57
CA THR A 197 -7.12 -16.83 0.50
C THR A 197 -7.95 -17.87 1.25
N ALA A 198 -8.36 -17.66 2.51
CA ALA A 198 -9.19 -18.67 3.17
C ALA A 198 -10.68 -18.54 2.82
N LEU A 199 -11.13 -17.39 2.31
CA LEU A 199 -12.48 -17.21 1.76
C LEU A 199 -12.68 -17.96 0.43
N ALA A 200 -11.63 -18.14 -0.37
CA ALA A 200 -11.68 -18.90 -1.62
C ALA A 200 -12.15 -20.36 -1.37
N GLY A 201 -11.77 -20.95 -0.23
CA GLY A 201 -12.21 -22.28 0.17
C GLY A 201 -13.69 -22.37 0.60
N HIS A 202 -14.39 -21.24 0.74
CA HIS A 202 -15.79 -21.20 1.18
C HIS A 202 -16.79 -21.27 0.02
N THR A 203 -16.30 -21.33 -1.23
CA THR A 203 -17.16 -21.49 -2.41
C THR A 203 -16.64 -22.57 -3.35
N SER A 204 -17.55 -23.05 -4.20
CA SER A 204 -17.29 -23.90 -5.36
C SER A 204 -17.99 -23.37 -6.61
N ALA A 205 -18.56 -22.16 -6.53
CA ALA A 205 -19.08 -21.40 -7.66
C ALA A 205 -17.98 -20.50 -8.24
N GLY A 206 -18.16 -20.08 -9.50
CA GLY A 206 -17.22 -19.19 -10.18
C GLY A 206 -15.91 -19.86 -10.60
N ASN A 207 -14.88 -19.04 -10.81
CA ASN A 207 -13.53 -19.49 -11.19
C ASN A 207 -12.65 -19.81 -9.95
N SER A 208 -11.35 -20.05 -10.16
CA SER A 208 -10.42 -20.42 -9.07
C SER A 208 -10.17 -19.33 -8.04
N ASP A 209 -10.43 -18.08 -8.40
CA ASP A 209 -10.17 -16.88 -7.60
C ASP A 209 -11.46 -16.38 -6.93
N ALA A 210 -12.58 -17.09 -7.13
CA ALA A 210 -13.85 -16.78 -6.50
C ALA A 210 -13.81 -17.01 -4.99
N PHE A 211 -14.49 -16.15 -4.25
CA PHE A 211 -14.59 -16.22 -2.79
C PHE A 211 -16.01 -15.94 -2.31
N ALA A 212 -16.35 -16.40 -1.11
CA ALA A 212 -17.68 -16.18 -0.54
C ALA A 212 -17.65 -15.25 0.68
N ILE A 213 -18.60 -14.31 0.71
CA ILE A 213 -18.94 -13.52 1.89
C ILE A 213 -20.43 -13.73 2.18
N GLY A 214 -20.73 -14.30 3.35
CA GLY A 214 -22.10 -14.67 3.70
C GLY A 214 -22.67 -15.70 2.74
N THR A 215 -23.77 -15.37 2.07
CA THR A 215 -24.43 -16.24 1.08
C THR A 215 -24.05 -15.92 -0.35
N LEU A 216 -23.28 -14.87 -0.60
CA LEU A 216 -22.88 -14.45 -1.94
C LEU A 216 -21.49 -14.99 -2.27
N THR A 217 -21.31 -15.42 -3.51
CA THR A 217 -19.99 -15.67 -4.10
C THR A 217 -19.65 -14.51 -5.04
N PHE A 218 -18.44 -14.00 -4.91
CA PHE A 218 -17.85 -12.99 -5.78
C PHE A 218 -16.78 -13.67 -6.63
N ASP A 219 -16.91 -13.55 -7.94
CA ASP A 219 -16.01 -14.15 -8.92
C ASP A 219 -15.29 -13.04 -9.70
N PRO A 220 -14.02 -12.75 -9.38
CA PRO A 220 -13.32 -11.59 -9.93
C PRO A 220 -12.98 -11.77 -11.41
N PHE A 221 -13.13 -10.70 -12.17
CA PHE A 221 -12.62 -10.60 -13.54
C PHE A 221 -12.25 -9.17 -13.91
N THR A 222 -11.42 -9.02 -14.94
CA THR A 222 -11.04 -7.73 -15.51
C THR A 222 -11.52 -7.60 -16.95
N VAL A 223 -11.92 -6.40 -17.35
CA VAL A 223 -12.29 -6.11 -18.74
C VAL A 223 -11.12 -5.41 -19.42
N THR A 224 -10.50 -6.09 -20.37
CA THR A 224 -9.41 -5.52 -21.18
C THR A 224 -9.88 -4.37 -22.06
N SER A 225 -8.94 -3.57 -22.59
CA SER A 225 -9.26 -2.46 -23.51
C SER A 225 -9.95 -2.90 -24.81
N SER A 226 -9.87 -4.18 -25.17
CA SER A 226 -10.63 -4.80 -26.27
C SER A 226 -12.04 -5.26 -25.88
N GLY A 227 -12.45 -5.06 -24.63
CA GLY A 227 -13.73 -5.50 -24.09
C GLY A 227 -13.79 -7.00 -23.77
N THR A 228 -12.63 -7.68 -23.69
CA THR A 228 -12.56 -9.10 -23.34
C THR A 228 -12.44 -9.24 -21.82
N GLU A 229 -13.28 -10.08 -21.25
CA GLU A 229 -13.21 -10.48 -19.84
C GLU A 229 -12.08 -11.48 -19.63
N VAL A 230 -11.25 -11.21 -18.63
CA VAL A 230 -10.15 -12.06 -18.19
C VAL A 230 -10.39 -12.42 -16.72
N PRO A 231 -10.56 -13.72 -16.39
CA PRO A 231 -10.72 -14.17 -15.01
C PRO A 231 -9.58 -13.69 -14.10
N GLY A 232 -9.92 -13.36 -12.86
CA GLY A 232 -8.99 -12.98 -11.80
C GLY A 232 -9.01 -11.49 -11.46
N PHE A 233 -8.18 -11.13 -10.48
CA PHE A 233 -8.04 -9.76 -9.98
C PHE A 233 -7.19 -8.89 -10.91
N ALA A 234 -7.50 -7.60 -10.94
CA ALA A 234 -6.65 -6.59 -11.54
C ALA A 234 -5.34 -6.46 -10.76
N PRO A 235 -4.19 -6.27 -11.43
CA PRO A 235 -2.94 -5.97 -10.74
C PRO A 235 -3.07 -4.61 -10.04
N VAL A 236 -2.65 -4.54 -8.77
CA VAL A 236 -2.63 -3.31 -7.99
C VAL A 236 -1.18 -2.93 -7.73
N TYR A 237 -0.80 -1.72 -8.12
CA TYR A 237 0.54 -1.20 -7.86
C TYR A 237 0.56 -0.37 -6.58
N GLN A 238 1.69 -0.37 -5.88
CA GLN A 238 1.85 0.45 -4.68
C GLN A 238 1.75 1.94 -5.03
N LEU A 239 0.87 2.65 -4.34
CA LEU A 239 0.75 4.12 -4.40
C LEU A 239 1.64 4.77 -3.35
N ILE A 240 1.60 4.27 -2.12
CA ILE A 240 2.38 4.77 -1.00
C ILE A 240 2.71 3.64 -0.04
N GLY A 241 3.87 3.69 0.62
CA GLY A 241 4.17 2.75 1.68
C GLY A 241 5.50 3.02 2.35
N ALA A 242 5.74 2.22 3.38
CA ALA A 242 6.96 2.00 4.14
C ALA A 242 7.19 0.47 4.22
N PRO A 243 7.60 -0.19 3.11
CA PRO A 243 7.87 -1.64 3.14
C PRO A 243 8.96 -1.99 4.17
N PRO A 244 8.88 -3.16 4.83
CA PRO A 244 7.86 -4.20 4.72
C PRO A 244 6.64 -3.98 5.66
N VAL A 245 6.55 -2.81 6.31
CA VAL A 245 5.58 -2.52 7.37
C VAL A 245 4.22 -2.12 6.82
N LEU A 246 4.20 -1.31 5.77
CA LEU A 246 2.97 -0.77 5.19
C LEU A 246 3.13 -0.59 3.68
N ASN A 247 2.32 -1.25 2.87
CA ASN A 247 2.21 -0.96 1.45
C ASN A 247 0.73 -0.68 1.15
N VAL A 248 0.42 0.51 0.67
CA VAL A 248 -0.91 0.88 0.23
C VAL A 248 -0.90 0.95 -1.28
N GLY A 249 -1.65 0.04 -1.89
CA GLY A 249 -1.93 -0.04 -3.29
C GLY A 249 -3.13 0.78 -3.69
N ASP A 250 -2.93 1.58 -4.71
CA ASP A 250 -3.98 2.18 -5.52
C ASP A 250 -3.35 2.61 -6.86
N VAL A 251 -4.17 2.79 -7.89
CA VAL A 251 -3.97 3.51 -9.17
C VAL A 251 -4.41 2.65 -10.36
N GLY A 252 -5.61 2.96 -10.87
CA GLY A 252 -5.83 2.87 -12.30
C GLY A 252 -4.95 3.90 -13.01
N VAL A 253 -4.18 3.49 -14.03
CA VAL A 253 -3.31 4.37 -14.84
C VAL A 253 -4.01 5.69 -15.25
N GLY A 254 -3.71 6.81 -14.55
CA GLY A 254 -4.36 8.10 -14.81
C GLY A 254 -3.91 9.25 -13.90
N SER A 255 -3.65 10.41 -14.52
CA SER A 255 -3.12 11.67 -13.97
C SER A 255 -3.69 12.11 -12.62
N TYR A 256 -2.81 12.39 -11.65
CA TYR A 256 -3.16 13.04 -10.38
C TYR A 256 -3.67 14.46 -10.61
N TYR A 257 -4.91 14.72 -10.22
CA TYR A 257 -5.37 16.06 -9.90
C TYR A 257 -5.98 16.04 -8.50
N PHE A 258 -5.53 16.95 -7.65
CA PHE A 258 -6.09 17.23 -6.33
C PHE A 258 -7.63 17.19 -6.38
N GLY A 259 -8.24 16.11 -5.87
CA GLY A 259 -9.70 15.97 -5.80
C GLY A 259 -10.25 14.55 -5.94
N ALA A 260 -9.51 13.59 -6.53
CA ALA A 260 -9.91 12.18 -6.56
C ALA A 260 -8.69 11.28 -6.81
N LEU A 261 -8.50 10.23 -6.00
CA LEU A 261 -7.60 9.14 -6.31
C LEU A 261 -8.32 8.22 -7.31
N PRO A 262 -7.79 7.98 -8.53
CA PRO A 262 -8.39 7.05 -9.47
C PRO A 262 -8.20 5.61 -8.98
N LEU A 263 -9.20 5.12 -8.23
CA LEU A 263 -9.23 3.77 -7.69
C LEU A 263 -9.19 2.72 -8.82
N VAL A 264 -8.44 1.63 -8.61
CA VAL A 264 -8.48 0.48 -9.53
C VAL A 264 -9.91 -0.04 -9.60
N THR A 265 -10.43 -0.17 -10.82
CA THR A 265 -11.75 -0.74 -11.03
C THR A 265 -11.64 -2.26 -11.10
N GLN A 266 -12.38 -2.94 -10.23
CA GLN A 266 -12.50 -4.40 -10.23
C GLN A 266 -13.95 -4.78 -10.48
N SER A 267 -14.17 -5.78 -11.33
CA SER A 267 -15.49 -6.34 -11.61
C SER A 267 -15.64 -7.72 -11.01
N PHE A 268 -16.86 -8.07 -10.62
CA PHE A 268 -17.18 -9.40 -10.11
C PHE A 268 -18.47 -9.90 -10.73
N ASP A 269 -18.50 -11.17 -11.13
CA ASP A 269 -19.76 -11.90 -11.24
C ASP A 269 -20.21 -12.26 -9.82
N VAL A 270 -21.50 -12.14 -9.56
CA VAL A 270 -22.08 -12.39 -8.24
C VAL A 270 -23.05 -13.55 -8.36
N TYR A 271 -22.83 -14.56 -7.52
CA TYR A 271 -23.70 -15.72 -7.43
C TYR A 271 -24.43 -15.74 -6.09
N ASN A 272 -25.73 -16.04 -6.11
CA ASN A 272 -26.47 -16.39 -4.92
C ASN A 272 -26.22 -17.87 -4.57
N GLY A 273 -25.46 -18.06 -3.49
CA GLY A 273 -25.02 -19.36 -2.98
C GLY A 273 -23.52 -19.59 -3.15
N THR A 274 -23.01 -20.61 -2.45
CA THR A 274 -21.58 -20.98 -2.43
C THR A 274 -21.29 -22.35 -3.04
N SER A 275 -22.32 -23.06 -3.49
CA SER A 275 -22.16 -24.37 -4.15
C SER A 275 -21.91 -24.21 -5.64
N ALA A 276 -21.39 -25.25 -6.31
CA ALA A 276 -21.27 -25.30 -7.77
C ALA A 276 -22.60 -25.12 -8.55
N SER A 277 -23.75 -25.13 -7.86
CA SER A 277 -25.07 -24.84 -8.43
C SER A 277 -25.62 -23.45 -8.02
N ALA A 278 -24.76 -22.58 -7.50
CA ALA A 278 -25.13 -21.20 -7.18
C ALA A 278 -25.64 -20.49 -8.45
N VAL A 279 -26.64 -19.64 -8.27
CA VAL A 279 -27.30 -18.94 -9.37
C VAL A 279 -26.55 -17.65 -9.62
N ASP A 280 -26.07 -17.43 -10.83
CA ASP A 280 -25.57 -16.13 -11.28
C ASP A 280 -26.72 -15.11 -11.22
N ILE A 281 -26.55 -14.07 -10.41
CA ILE A 281 -27.53 -12.99 -10.21
C ILE A 281 -27.07 -11.67 -10.84
N GLY A 282 -25.95 -11.68 -11.57
CA GLY A 282 -25.42 -10.54 -12.31
C GLY A 282 -24.04 -10.11 -11.87
N THR A 283 -23.67 -8.88 -12.23
CA THR A 283 -22.32 -8.36 -12.06
C THR A 283 -22.29 -7.09 -11.23
N ILE A 284 -21.19 -6.85 -10.53
CA ILE A 284 -20.89 -5.58 -9.89
C ILE A 284 -19.60 -4.98 -10.42
N SER A 285 -19.54 -3.66 -10.42
CA SER A 285 -18.30 -2.89 -10.59
C SER A 285 -17.95 -2.25 -9.26
N SER A 286 -16.67 -2.22 -8.95
CA SER A 286 -16.18 -1.70 -7.68
C SER A 286 -14.91 -0.89 -7.86
N ASN A 287 -14.65 -0.04 -6.87
CA ASN A 287 -13.37 0.62 -6.69
C ASN A 287 -12.65 -0.07 -5.53
N GLU A 288 -11.44 -0.57 -5.80
CA GLU A 288 -10.66 -1.39 -4.87
C GLU A 288 -9.43 -0.62 -4.35
N TYR A 289 -9.06 -0.89 -3.10
CA TYR A 289 -7.77 -0.52 -2.54
C TYR A 289 -7.19 -1.73 -1.78
N VAL A 290 -5.87 -1.87 -1.86
CA VAL A 290 -5.13 -2.97 -1.21
C VAL A 290 -4.20 -2.37 -0.19
N THR A 291 -4.17 -2.91 1.02
CA THR A 291 -3.21 -2.51 2.04
C THR A 291 -2.51 -3.74 2.59
N VAL A 292 -1.20 -3.81 2.46
CA VAL A 292 -0.39 -4.78 3.20
C VAL A 292 0.11 -4.08 4.45
N PHE A 293 -0.26 -4.58 5.62
CA PHE A 293 0.21 -4.08 6.90
C PHE A 293 0.88 -5.23 7.67
N LEU A 294 2.18 -5.09 7.95
CA LEU A 294 3.00 -6.12 8.60
C LEU A 294 2.90 -7.49 7.89
N GLY A 295 2.83 -7.49 6.56
CA GLY A 295 2.68 -8.70 5.75
C GLY A 295 1.26 -9.30 5.73
N MET A 296 0.28 -8.68 6.41
CA MET A 296 -1.13 -9.04 6.33
C MET A 296 -1.82 -8.19 5.26
N THR A 297 -2.52 -8.83 4.32
CA THR A 297 -3.20 -8.14 3.23
C THR A 297 -4.65 -7.82 3.61
N SER A 298 -5.02 -6.56 3.45
CA SER A 298 -6.39 -6.05 3.49
C SER A 298 -6.82 -5.65 2.09
N VAL A 299 -8.02 -6.03 1.70
CA VAL A 299 -8.65 -5.54 0.47
C VAL A 299 -10.00 -4.94 0.83
N GLY A 300 -10.15 -3.67 0.52
CA GLY A 300 -11.44 -2.99 0.59
C GLY A 300 -11.95 -2.69 -0.81
N PHE A 301 -13.23 -2.95 -1.07
CA PHE A 301 -13.87 -2.57 -2.32
C PHE A 301 -15.24 -1.93 -2.09
N LEU A 302 -15.48 -0.83 -2.80
CA LEU A 302 -16.72 -0.08 -2.80
C LEU A 302 -17.52 -0.41 -4.06
N VAL A 303 -18.75 -0.87 -3.91
CA VAL A 303 -19.65 -1.13 -5.04
C VAL A 303 -20.06 0.19 -5.69
N THR A 304 -19.66 0.41 -6.94
CA THR A 304 -19.96 1.63 -7.70
C THR A 304 -21.07 1.42 -8.73
N GLY A 305 -21.32 0.17 -9.13
CA GLY A 305 -22.39 -0.19 -10.05
C GLY A 305 -22.78 -1.66 -9.95
N SER A 306 -24.02 -1.97 -10.36
CA SER A 306 -24.57 -3.32 -10.35
C SER A 306 -25.44 -3.54 -11.59
N THR A 307 -25.30 -4.69 -12.25
CA THR A 307 -26.08 -5.08 -13.43
C THR A 307 -26.64 -6.48 -13.22
N ALA A 308 -27.96 -6.61 -13.09
CA ALA A 308 -28.62 -7.90 -12.93
C ALA A 308 -28.43 -8.80 -14.15
N ALA A 309 -28.39 -10.12 -13.95
CA ALA A 309 -28.32 -11.06 -15.05
C ALA A 309 -29.60 -10.95 -15.91
N SER A 310 -29.44 -11.08 -17.23
CA SER A 310 -30.51 -10.79 -18.19
C SER A 310 -31.75 -11.69 -18.09
N ALA A 311 -31.69 -12.79 -17.35
CA ALA A 311 -32.80 -13.71 -17.09
C ALA A 311 -33.45 -13.54 -15.71
N ASP A 312 -32.98 -12.59 -14.89
CA ASP A 312 -33.42 -12.47 -13.51
C ASP A 312 -34.76 -11.78 -13.34
N THR A 313 -35.49 -12.21 -12.32
CA THR A 313 -36.65 -11.49 -11.80
C THR A 313 -36.19 -10.27 -11.00
N GLY A 314 -37.07 -9.25 -10.85
CA GLY A 314 -36.76 -8.08 -10.03
C GLY A 314 -36.45 -8.40 -8.55
N ALA A 315 -36.86 -9.58 -8.05
CA ALA A 315 -36.50 -10.05 -6.72
C ALA A 315 -35.06 -10.59 -6.66
N GLN A 316 -34.60 -11.31 -7.69
CA GLN A 316 -33.21 -11.79 -7.80
C GLN A 316 -32.23 -10.62 -8.04
N ALA A 317 -32.62 -9.66 -8.88
CA ALA A 317 -31.85 -8.43 -9.09
C ALA A 317 -31.68 -7.60 -7.80
N ALA A 318 -32.59 -7.75 -6.83
CA ALA A 318 -32.50 -7.06 -5.54
C ALA A 318 -31.55 -7.74 -4.54
N GLU A 319 -31.04 -8.93 -4.86
CA GLU A 319 -30.05 -9.65 -4.06
C GLU A 319 -28.62 -9.21 -4.39
N LEU A 320 -28.41 -8.47 -5.49
CA LEU A 320 -27.12 -7.85 -5.79
C LEU A 320 -26.77 -6.82 -4.70
N PRO A 321 -25.48 -6.72 -4.32
CA PRO A 321 -25.01 -5.67 -3.43
C PRO A 321 -25.43 -4.28 -3.91
N ALA A 322 -25.97 -3.48 -2.99
CA ALA A 322 -26.40 -2.12 -3.31
C ALA A 322 -25.20 -1.23 -3.65
N VAL A 323 -25.40 -0.26 -4.56
CA VAL A 323 -24.39 0.76 -4.84
C VAL A 323 -24.08 1.54 -3.55
N GLY A 324 -22.79 1.72 -3.28
CA GLY A 324 -22.26 2.32 -2.05
C GLY A 324 -21.94 1.31 -0.96
N THR A 325 -22.24 0.01 -1.15
CA THR A 325 -21.83 -1.03 -0.20
C THR A 325 -20.31 -1.14 -0.18
N VAL A 326 -19.73 -1.13 1.01
CA VAL A 326 -18.30 -1.37 1.25
C VAL A 326 -18.13 -2.79 1.77
N TYR A 327 -17.21 -3.52 1.17
CA TYR A 327 -16.64 -4.75 1.73
C TYR A 327 -15.19 -4.48 2.08
N ASP A 328 -14.73 -4.96 3.22
CA ASP A 328 -13.30 -4.96 3.57
C ASP A 328 -12.96 -6.33 4.16
N VAL A 329 -11.93 -6.96 3.61
CA VAL A 329 -11.42 -8.25 4.06
C VAL A 329 -9.98 -8.07 4.48
N PHE A 330 -9.74 -8.20 5.78
CA PHE A 330 -8.40 -8.17 6.37
C PHE A 330 -7.95 -9.59 6.73
N ASN A 331 -6.98 -10.11 5.99
CA ASN A 331 -6.41 -11.44 6.22
C ASN A 331 -5.33 -11.38 7.30
N LEU A 332 -5.64 -11.88 8.49
CA LEU A 332 -4.71 -11.97 9.62
C LEU A 332 -3.76 -13.18 9.52
N GLY A 333 -3.89 -13.99 8.47
CA GLY A 333 -3.13 -15.20 8.23
C GLY A 333 -3.72 -16.44 8.91
N HIS A 334 -3.17 -17.60 8.58
CA HIS A 334 -3.53 -18.90 9.17
C HIS A 334 -5.02 -19.28 9.07
N GLY A 335 -5.72 -18.77 8.05
CA GLY A 335 -7.15 -19.01 7.84
C GLY A 335 -8.07 -18.17 8.73
N ILE A 336 -7.57 -17.02 9.18
CA ILE A 336 -8.32 -16.05 9.97
C ILE A 336 -8.45 -14.77 9.15
N GLU A 337 -9.69 -14.39 8.84
CA GLU A 337 -10.02 -13.16 8.14
C GLU A 337 -11.01 -12.34 8.97
N ASN A 338 -10.80 -11.04 9.05
CA ASN A 338 -11.84 -10.12 9.48
C ASN A 338 -12.57 -9.60 8.25
N VAL A 339 -13.89 -9.80 8.18
CA VAL A 339 -14.73 -9.38 7.06
C VAL A 339 -15.71 -8.32 7.56
N TYR A 340 -15.50 -7.10 7.12
CA TYR A 340 -16.39 -5.98 7.34
C TYR A 340 -17.28 -5.77 6.11
N THR A 341 -18.54 -5.43 6.35
CA THR A 341 -19.48 -5.05 5.31
C THR A 341 -20.37 -3.92 5.81
N ALA A 342 -20.43 -2.83 5.06
CA ALA A 342 -21.32 -1.71 5.33
C ALA A 342 -22.20 -1.44 4.11
N THR A 343 -23.51 -1.62 4.28
CA THR A 343 -24.51 -1.33 3.24
C THR A 343 -25.19 -0.01 3.57
N PRO A 344 -25.14 1.01 2.69
CA PRO A 344 -25.77 2.30 2.94
C PRO A 344 -27.30 2.22 2.81
N GLY A 345 -28.02 3.09 3.53
CA GLY A 345 -29.47 3.22 3.41
C GLY A 345 -30.14 3.69 4.70
N ALA A 346 -31.44 3.99 4.63
CA ALA A 346 -32.23 4.33 5.83
C ALA A 346 -32.28 3.19 6.85
N ASP A 347 -32.19 1.94 6.36
CA ASP A 347 -32.02 0.71 7.14
C ASP A 347 -30.63 0.10 6.89
N GLY A 348 -29.61 0.96 6.69
CA GLY A 348 -28.24 0.52 6.43
C GLY A 348 -27.75 -0.46 7.50
N THR A 349 -26.90 -1.40 7.09
CA THR A 349 -26.38 -2.44 7.99
C THR A 349 -24.87 -2.39 7.98
N VAL A 350 -24.29 -2.50 9.17
CA VAL A 350 -22.86 -2.69 9.37
C VAL A 350 -22.69 -4.05 10.03
N THR A 351 -21.95 -4.92 9.37
CA THR A 351 -21.57 -6.21 9.92
C THR A 351 -20.06 -6.34 9.94
N ASP A 352 -19.55 -6.94 11.00
CA ASP A 352 -18.14 -7.26 11.14
C ASP A 352 -18.05 -8.70 11.65
N THR A 353 -17.38 -9.57 10.90
CA THR A 353 -17.26 -10.99 11.22
C THR A 353 -15.79 -11.40 11.21
N LEU A 354 -15.30 -11.90 12.33
CA LEU A 354 -14.03 -12.60 12.37
C LEU A 354 -14.27 -14.06 11.97
N MET A 355 -13.88 -14.42 10.75
CA MET A 355 -13.89 -15.77 10.25
C MET A 355 -12.67 -16.53 10.78
N THR A 356 -12.90 -17.73 11.29
CA THR A 356 -11.82 -18.59 11.79
C THR A 356 -12.06 -20.04 11.36
N PRO A 357 -11.04 -20.91 11.37
CA PRO A 357 -11.22 -22.32 11.06
C PRO A 357 -12.14 -23.06 12.05
N LEU A 358 -12.39 -22.48 13.22
CA LEU A 358 -13.25 -23.04 14.27
C LEU A 358 -14.70 -22.52 14.21
N GLY A 359 -14.98 -21.57 13.32
CA GLY A 359 -16.27 -20.92 13.17
C GLY A 359 -16.16 -19.39 13.18
N ASN A 360 -17.27 -18.74 12.81
CA ASN A 360 -17.34 -17.29 12.67
C ASN A 360 -17.75 -16.63 13.99
N ILE A 361 -17.11 -15.52 14.31
CA ILE A 361 -17.41 -14.69 15.47
C ILE A 361 -17.96 -13.36 14.96
N ASP A 362 -19.19 -13.03 15.35
CA ASP A 362 -19.82 -11.76 15.03
C ASP A 362 -19.28 -10.65 15.96
N LEU A 363 -18.61 -9.67 15.37
CA LEU A 363 -18.06 -8.47 16.01
C LEU A 363 -18.89 -7.21 15.71
N SER A 364 -20.02 -7.32 15.01
CA SER A 364 -20.82 -6.18 14.55
C SER A 364 -21.23 -5.24 15.69
N ALA A 365 -21.45 -5.78 16.90
CA ALA A 365 -21.78 -4.99 18.08
C ALA A 365 -20.64 -4.04 18.53
N LEU A 366 -19.38 -4.34 18.20
CA LEU A 366 -18.23 -3.49 18.51
C LEU A 366 -18.11 -2.31 17.53
N PHE A 367 -18.60 -2.48 16.31
CA PHE A 367 -18.42 -1.53 15.21
C PHE A 367 -19.72 -0.95 14.67
N SER A 368 -20.86 -1.20 15.33
CA SER A 368 -22.18 -0.70 14.90
C SER A 368 -22.30 0.82 14.84
N GLY A 369 -21.35 1.55 15.44
CA GLY A 369 -21.25 3.01 15.37
C GLY A 369 -20.35 3.54 14.23
N ILE A 370 -19.71 2.66 13.45
CA ILE A 370 -18.82 3.02 12.34
C ILE A 370 -19.46 2.55 11.04
N ASP A 371 -20.06 3.48 10.30
CA ASP A 371 -20.55 3.24 8.94
C ASP A 371 -19.53 3.80 7.93
N ALA A 372 -18.69 2.93 7.37
CA ALA A 372 -17.71 3.34 6.35
C ALA A 372 -18.37 3.75 5.02
N ALA A 373 -19.63 3.35 4.77
CA ALA A 373 -20.38 3.80 3.59
C ALA A 373 -20.86 5.26 3.75
N THR A 374 -20.94 5.77 4.98
CA THR A 374 -21.26 7.19 5.27
C THR A 374 -20.32 7.77 6.33
N LEU A 375 -19.16 8.27 5.90
CA LEU A 375 -18.27 9.02 6.79
C LEU A 375 -18.91 10.38 7.16
N ASP A 376 -19.35 10.52 8.41
CA ASP A 376 -19.79 11.80 8.96
C ASP A 376 -18.62 12.54 9.63
N PRO A 377 -18.07 13.62 9.03
CA PRO A 377 -17.00 14.39 9.65
C PRO A 377 -17.44 15.08 10.94
N GLY A 378 -18.75 15.22 11.19
CA GLY A 378 -19.34 15.73 12.43
C GLY A 378 -19.29 14.74 13.60
N ALA A 379 -19.23 13.43 13.33
CA ALA A 379 -19.24 12.39 14.36
C ALA A 379 -18.06 12.51 15.34
N ALA A 380 -16.89 12.92 14.84
CA ALA A 380 -15.70 13.16 15.68
C ALA A 380 -15.89 14.32 16.69
N PHE A 381 -16.86 15.21 16.45
CA PHE A 381 -17.16 16.36 17.29
C PHE A 381 -18.43 16.19 18.11
N ASP A 382 -19.19 15.12 17.90
CA ASP A 382 -20.39 14.80 18.67
C ASP A 382 -20.05 14.02 19.94
N VAL A 383 -19.32 14.69 20.84
CA VAL A 383 -18.94 14.16 22.16
C VAL A 383 -20.15 14.08 23.12
N GLY A 384 -21.37 14.32 22.63
CA GLY A 384 -22.58 14.55 23.43
C GLY A 384 -23.81 13.71 23.08
N SER A 385 -23.87 13.02 21.93
CA SER A 385 -25.02 12.18 21.55
C SER A 385 -24.77 10.67 21.60
N ALA A 386 -23.53 10.25 21.84
CA ALA A 386 -23.26 8.90 22.32
C ALA A 386 -23.87 8.75 23.71
N THR A 387 -25.13 8.30 23.76
CA THR A 387 -25.52 7.36 24.81
C THR A 387 -24.56 6.19 24.68
N ALA A 388 -23.41 6.31 25.34
CA ALA A 388 -22.65 5.17 25.77
C ALA A 388 -23.65 4.32 26.56
N SER A 389 -24.28 3.35 25.89
CA SER A 389 -24.47 2.05 26.48
C SER A 389 -23.09 1.70 27.02
N ALA A 390 -22.89 1.96 28.30
CA ALA A 390 -21.61 1.87 28.95
C ALA A 390 -20.98 0.55 28.54
N ILE A 391 -19.89 0.61 27.76
CA ILE A 391 -18.95 -0.50 27.72
C ILE A 391 -18.48 -0.59 29.16
N ASP A 392 -19.09 -1.51 29.92
CA ASP A 392 -18.71 -1.78 31.29
C ASP A 392 -17.26 -2.25 31.25
N PRO A 393 -16.29 -1.48 31.75
CA PRO A 393 -14.88 -1.88 31.75
C PRO A 393 -14.66 -3.14 32.60
N ALA A 394 -15.61 -3.51 33.46
CA ALA A 394 -15.57 -4.76 34.23
C ALA A 394 -15.96 -5.99 33.40
N SER A 395 -16.64 -5.85 32.25
CA SER A 395 -16.94 -6.96 31.35
C SER A 395 -15.69 -7.55 30.68
N PHE A 396 -14.60 -6.78 30.62
CA PHE A 396 -13.29 -7.20 30.11
C PHE A 396 -12.47 -8.04 31.13
N LEU A 397 -12.89 -8.11 32.39
CA LEU A 397 -12.16 -8.78 33.48
C LEU A 397 -12.88 -9.99 34.08
N ALA A 398 -13.98 -10.46 33.49
CA ALA A 398 -14.68 -11.65 33.96
C ALA A 398 -14.02 -12.94 33.43
N LEU A 399 -13.03 -13.40 34.18
CA LEU A 399 -12.72 -14.82 34.41
C LEU A 399 -13.80 -15.47 35.28
#